data_AF-H3GMU5-F1
#
_entry.id   AF-H3GMU5-F1
#
_cell.length_a   1.000
_cell.length_b   1.000
_cell.length_c   1.000
_cell.angle_alpha   90.00
_cell.angle_beta   90.00
_cell.angle_gamma   90.00
#
_symmetry.space_group_name_H-M   'P 1'
#
loop_
_entity.id
_entity.type
_entity.pdbx_description
1 polymer ?
#
loop_
_entity_poly.entity_id
_entity_poly.type
_entity_poly.pdbx_seq_one_letter_code
_entity_poly.pdbx_strand_id
1 'polypeptide(L)'
;MARTKAAARKAKGATRDVYGEGKKLAAERKKAKSKVKAKGKAKHAVKRAKEEKKRQAKQANESPESNDVDDGFIEFEADEEEQRNTSTKNAEPQTENHALQLESRPWMRDRKGYFRDNVYECLHEEVMDFVTFVSPTEHELSSRAELIDEMRQLVKELWPDATVETFGSHYTQMFLPQSDIDMVLFGVPAGKAPLFKLAQCLEEKELVSYLEVIDKARIPIVKMVHKASDIHVDVSFNVAGGLATGDLVKHYMRVYPSFRPLTLVLKYFMAQRGLNETYTGGVGSFLLQMMVVSFLQHHGRTLGAEHDDPKFNNLGQLLLGFLTLYGRDFNYTQLAISVRNGGSYFYKEDRRWYDGSRPFLISMENPNEPSLDIGKNSYEMRTIKRSFDYARQVLQNEIYRHGQFNTLPGSILGTIIQADSNLVNREPPESFGYDILHHDPEKTAEIRKQYEMRRDEEASKKRATEAAKTTRHGSNEPPYKRWRGRTSQAY
;
A
#
# COMPACT_ATOMS: atom_id res chain seq x y z
N MET A 1 -17.94 87.27 9.03
CA MET A 1 -18.72 86.01 9.06
C MET A 1 -17.83 84.88 9.49
N ALA A 2 -18.07 84.35 10.69
CA ALA A 2 -17.35 83.22 11.27
C ALA A 2 -18.00 81.90 10.83
N ARG A 3 -17.20 80.92 10.39
CA ARG A 3 -17.51 79.49 10.50
C ARG A 3 -16.22 78.71 10.75
N THR A 4 -16.33 77.80 11.70
CA THR A 4 -15.30 77.32 12.62
C THR A 4 -14.51 76.12 12.10
N LYS A 5 -13.22 76.12 12.43
CA LYS A 5 -12.31 74.97 12.39
C LYS A 5 -12.78 73.88 13.37
N ALA A 6 -13.66 72.97 12.95
CA ALA A 6 -14.02 71.80 13.76
C ALA A 6 -14.14 70.48 12.96
N ALA A 7 -13.93 70.48 11.63
CA ALA A 7 -14.10 69.27 10.81
C ALA A 7 -12.78 68.53 10.44
N ALA A 8 -11.60 69.07 10.76
CA ALA A 8 -10.33 68.51 10.27
C ALA A 8 -9.54 67.65 11.27
N ARG A 9 -10.06 67.38 12.48
CA ARG A 9 -9.36 66.57 13.50
C ARG A 9 -9.96 65.19 13.80
N LYS A 10 -11.07 64.80 13.16
CA LYS A 10 -11.71 63.49 13.41
C LYS A 10 -11.35 62.37 12.42
N ALA A 11 -10.55 62.65 11.39
CA ALA A 11 -10.21 61.67 10.34
C ALA A 11 -8.79 61.06 10.44
N LYS A 12 -8.03 61.32 11.51
CA LYS A 12 -6.67 60.75 11.72
C LYS A 12 -6.53 59.82 12.93
N GLY A 13 -7.62 59.54 13.65
CA GLY A 13 -7.63 58.61 14.80
C GLY A 13 -8.09 57.19 14.48
N ALA A 14 -8.92 56.98 13.46
CA ALA A 14 -9.58 55.68 13.21
C ALA A 14 -8.79 54.71 12.30
N THR A 15 -7.71 55.16 11.66
CA THR A 15 -6.89 54.33 10.75
C THR A 15 -5.63 53.76 11.40
N ARG A 16 -5.37 54.05 12.68
CA ARG A 16 -4.20 53.54 13.42
C ARG A 16 -4.49 52.33 14.31
N ASP A 17 -5.73 52.14 14.74
CA ASP A 17 -6.10 51.01 15.64
C ASP A 17 -6.41 49.70 14.90
N VAL A 18 -6.92 49.75 13.67
CA VAL A 18 -7.19 48.53 12.87
C VAL A 18 -5.89 47.84 12.41
N TYR A 19 -4.81 48.59 12.21
CA TYR A 19 -3.50 48.04 11.83
C TYR A 19 -2.72 47.44 13.03
N GLY A 20 -3.05 47.88 14.26
CA GLY A 20 -2.46 47.38 15.50
C GLY A 20 -3.08 46.06 15.98
N GLU A 21 -4.40 45.93 15.88
CA GLU A 21 -5.12 44.71 16.25
C GLU A 21 -4.86 43.55 15.28
N GLY A 22 -4.80 43.81 13.97
CA GLY A 22 -4.45 42.78 12.98
C GLY A 22 -3.03 42.20 13.16
N LYS A 23 -2.07 43.03 13.58
CA LYS A 23 -0.71 42.57 13.91
C LYS A 23 -0.63 41.80 15.22
N LYS A 24 -1.43 42.15 16.24
CA LYS A 24 -1.55 41.38 17.49
C LYS A 24 -2.18 40.00 17.25
N LEU A 25 -3.28 39.92 16.50
CA LEU A 25 -3.94 38.66 16.15
C LEU A 25 -3.04 37.75 15.29
N ALA A 26 -2.28 38.32 14.35
CA ALA A 26 -1.30 37.57 13.56
C ALA A 26 -0.11 37.06 14.40
N ALA A 27 0.35 37.85 15.39
CA ALA A 27 1.40 37.45 16.31
C ALA A 27 0.92 36.37 17.30
N GLU A 28 -0.32 36.42 17.76
CA GLU A 28 -0.94 35.39 18.60
C GLU A 28 -1.18 34.09 17.83
N ARG A 29 -1.65 34.15 16.58
CA ARG A 29 -1.74 32.98 15.69
C ARG A 29 -0.37 32.36 15.41
N LYS A 30 0.69 33.16 15.21
CA LYS A 30 2.07 32.64 15.09
C LYS A 30 2.57 32.00 16.38
N LYS A 31 2.29 32.59 17.55
CA LYS A 31 2.62 31.99 18.85
C LYS A 31 1.85 30.67 19.08
N ALA A 32 0.57 30.61 18.73
CA ALA A 32 -0.23 29.39 18.80
C ALA A 32 0.31 28.28 17.88
N LYS A 33 0.57 28.60 16.60
CA LYS A 33 1.20 27.66 15.64
C LYS A 33 2.58 27.18 16.11
N SER A 34 3.39 28.06 16.74
CA SER A 34 4.69 27.68 17.30
C SER A 34 4.57 26.76 18.53
N LYS A 35 3.57 26.98 19.40
CA LYS A 35 3.30 26.11 20.56
C LYS A 35 2.80 24.73 20.13
N VAL A 36 1.94 24.65 19.12
CA VAL A 36 1.47 23.37 18.56
C VAL A 36 2.61 22.60 17.89
N LYS A 37 3.45 23.29 17.10
CA LYS A 37 4.65 22.69 16.48
C LYS A 37 5.68 22.23 17.53
N ALA A 38 5.85 22.99 18.61
CA ALA A 38 6.72 22.61 19.73
C ALA A 38 6.17 21.40 20.51
N LYS A 39 4.85 21.34 20.74
CA LYS A 39 4.18 20.21 21.40
C LYS A 39 4.25 18.93 20.55
N GLY A 40 4.14 19.05 19.22
CA GLY A 40 4.37 17.96 18.28
C GLY A 40 5.82 17.47 18.26
N LYS A 41 6.80 18.38 18.23
CA LYS A 41 8.22 18.03 18.33
C LYS A 41 8.58 17.38 19.67
N ALA A 42 8.01 17.84 20.78
CA ALA A 42 8.22 17.24 22.10
C ALA A 42 7.64 15.81 22.17
N LYS A 43 6.42 15.58 21.65
CA LYS A 43 5.83 14.23 21.54
C LYS A 43 6.68 13.29 20.68
N HIS A 44 7.20 13.78 19.56
CA HIS A 44 8.08 13.00 18.68
C HIS A 44 9.46 12.71 19.31
N ALA A 45 10.02 13.65 20.07
CA ALA A 45 11.26 13.45 20.81
C ALA A 45 11.10 12.42 21.94
N VAL A 46 9.96 12.44 22.67
CA VAL A 46 9.64 11.44 23.70
C VAL A 46 9.44 10.04 23.08
N LYS A 47 8.80 9.95 21.91
CA LYS A 47 8.66 8.68 21.17
C LYS A 47 10.03 8.11 20.75
N ARG A 48 10.91 8.95 20.19
CA ARG A 48 12.28 8.54 19.86
C ARG A 48 13.09 8.12 21.07
N ALA A 49 12.99 8.84 22.20
CA ALA A 49 13.69 8.47 23.42
C ALA A 49 13.19 7.15 24.02
N LYS A 50 11.90 6.83 23.87
CA LYS A 50 11.31 5.54 24.28
C LYS A 50 11.78 4.40 23.38
N GLU A 51 11.88 4.63 22.06
CA GLU A 51 12.43 3.66 21.09
C GLU A 51 13.93 3.43 21.27
N GLU A 52 14.69 4.47 21.61
CA GLU A 52 16.13 4.39 21.85
C GLU A 52 16.45 3.68 23.17
N LYS A 53 15.66 3.91 24.23
CA LYS A 53 15.71 3.09 25.46
C LYS A 53 15.34 1.62 25.19
N LYS A 54 14.35 1.34 24.33
CA LYS A 54 13.97 -0.04 23.95
C LYS A 54 15.08 -0.74 23.14
N ARG A 55 15.84 0.01 22.33
CA ARG A 55 17.03 -0.49 21.61
C ARG A 55 18.22 -0.74 22.53
N GLN A 56 18.48 0.17 23.47
CA GLN A 56 19.57 0.01 24.44
C GLN A 56 19.29 -1.13 25.43
N ALA A 57 18.04 -1.34 25.84
CA ALA A 57 17.64 -2.50 26.65
C ALA A 57 17.80 -3.84 25.90
N LYS A 58 17.61 -3.86 24.57
CA LYS A 58 17.88 -5.05 23.73
C LYS A 58 19.38 -5.32 23.55
N GLN A 59 20.22 -4.29 23.50
CA GLN A 59 21.68 -4.44 23.38
C GLN A 59 22.39 -4.76 24.70
N ALA A 60 21.79 -4.45 25.84
CA ALA A 60 22.37 -4.74 27.16
C ALA A 60 22.18 -6.20 27.61
N ASN A 61 21.43 -7.02 26.86
CA ASN A 61 21.09 -8.40 27.23
C ASN A 61 21.75 -9.48 26.36
N GLU A 62 22.76 -9.12 25.54
CA GLU A 62 23.59 -10.07 24.83
C GLU A 62 24.97 -10.15 25.50
N SER A 63 25.23 -11.25 26.21
CA SER A 63 26.58 -11.70 26.53
C SER A 63 26.93 -12.88 25.63
N PRO A 64 28.20 -13.05 25.21
CA PRO A 64 28.55 -13.97 24.14
C PRO A 64 28.86 -15.35 24.71
N GLU A 65 28.06 -16.37 24.38
CA GLU A 65 28.51 -17.70 23.94
C GLU A 65 27.39 -18.75 23.97
N SER A 66 27.56 -19.74 23.08
CA SER A 66 26.88 -21.03 22.93
C SER A 66 25.67 -21.10 21.99
N ASN A 67 25.85 -21.98 20.99
CA ASN A 67 24.84 -22.47 20.06
C ASN A 67 23.79 -23.26 20.82
N ASP A 68 22.54 -22.83 20.78
CA ASP A 68 21.39 -23.75 20.82
C ASP A 68 20.15 -23.09 20.21
N VAL A 69 19.28 -23.95 19.69
CA VAL A 69 18.11 -23.68 18.86
C VAL A 69 17.12 -22.74 19.57
N ASP A 70 16.92 -21.54 19.01
CA ASP A 70 15.92 -20.57 19.47
C ASP A 70 14.54 -20.93 18.89
N ASP A 71 13.80 -21.77 19.61
CA ASP A 71 12.37 -21.98 19.43
C ASP A 71 11.60 -20.75 19.97
N GLY A 72 11.70 -19.64 19.24
CA GLY A 72 11.18 -18.32 19.61
C GLY A 72 9.66 -18.22 19.58
N PHE A 73 9.01 -18.54 20.70
CA PHE A 73 7.61 -18.27 21.02
C PHE A 73 7.33 -16.76 20.97
N ILE A 74 6.26 -16.34 20.27
CA ILE A 74 5.81 -14.94 20.23
C ILE A 74 4.79 -14.75 21.35
N GLU A 75 5.18 -14.11 22.43
CA GLU A 75 4.27 -13.64 23.48
C GLU A 75 3.58 -12.34 23.01
N PHE A 76 2.25 -12.35 22.96
CA PHE A 76 1.44 -11.17 22.70
C PHE A 76 1.25 -10.41 24.01
N GLU A 77 1.88 -9.25 24.17
CA GLU A 77 1.54 -8.31 25.26
C GLU A 77 0.17 -7.70 24.98
N ALA A 78 -0.85 -8.13 25.74
CA ALA A 78 -2.11 -7.40 25.86
C ALA A 78 -1.92 -6.26 26.87
N ASP A 79 -2.24 -5.03 26.46
CA ASP A 79 -2.22 -3.87 27.35
C ASP A 79 -3.38 -3.96 28.36
N GLU A 80 -3.12 -4.48 29.56
CA GLU A 80 -3.99 -4.31 30.73
C GLU A 80 -3.44 -3.21 31.65
N GLU A 81 -4.06 -2.03 31.64
CA GLU A 81 -3.84 -1.02 32.69
C GLU A 81 -4.70 -1.36 33.92
N GLU A 82 -4.05 -1.83 35.00
CA GLU A 82 -4.64 -1.91 36.34
C GLU A 82 -4.92 -0.50 36.90
N GLN A 83 -6.19 -0.20 37.20
CA GLN A 83 -6.56 0.69 38.30
C GLN A 83 -6.96 -0.15 39.51
N ARG A 84 -6.07 -0.21 40.50
CA ARG A 84 -6.37 -0.72 41.84
C ARG A 84 -7.39 0.19 42.52
N ASN A 85 -8.54 -0.36 42.88
CA ASN A 85 -9.23 0.05 44.10
C ASN A 85 -9.95 -1.15 44.73
N THR A 86 -9.60 -1.41 45.98
CA THR A 86 -10.05 -2.47 46.85
C THR A 86 -11.52 -2.32 47.25
N SER A 87 -12.31 -3.40 47.16
CA SER A 87 -13.30 -3.79 48.19
C SER A 87 -13.83 -5.21 47.92
N THR A 88 -13.47 -6.12 48.81
CA THR A 88 -14.00 -7.47 49.00
C THR A 88 -15.53 -7.52 49.07
N LYS A 89 -16.15 -8.46 48.34
CA LYS A 89 -17.28 -9.29 48.81
C LYS A 89 -17.61 -10.43 47.84
N ASN A 90 -17.49 -11.65 48.38
CA ASN A 90 -18.18 -12.92 48.10
C ASN A 90 -18.21 -13.50 46.68
N ALA A 91 -17.59 -14.67 46.59
CA ALA A 91 -17.54 -15.56 45.45
C ALA A 91 -18.87 -16.31 45.22
N GLU A 92 -19.30 -16.36 43.97
CA GLU A 92 -20.04 -17.47 43.37
C GLU A 92 -19.17 -18.03 42.21
N PRO A 93 -19.12 -19.35 41.99
CA PRO A 93 -18.25 -19.93 40.98
C PRO A 93 -18.88 -19.77 39.59
N GLN A 94 -18.52 -18.71 38.87
CA GLN A 94 -18.77 -18.60 37.44
C GLN A 94 -17.80 -19.53 36.69
N THR A 95 -18.23 -20.77 36.47
CA THR A 95 -17.72 -21.60 35.40
C THR A 95 -18.23 -21.05 34.07
N GLU A 96 -17.54 -20.07 33.48
CA GLU A 96 -17.72 -19.70 32.07
C GLU A 96 -16.51 -18.88 31.58
N ASN A 97 -16.08 -19.17 30.34
CA ASN A 97 -15.20 -18.38 29.48
C ASN A 97 -13.67 -18.45 29.66
N HIS A 98 -13.10 -19.66 29.50
CA HIS A 98 -11.74 -19.79 28.96
C HIS A 98 -11.63 -20.94 27.95
N ALA A 99 -12.58 -21.03 27.02
CA ALA A 99 -12.39 -21.73 25.76
C ALA A 99 -11.93 -20.70 24.71
N LEU A 100 -10.67 -20.78 24.31
CA LEU A 100 -9.98 -19.83 23.43
C LEU A 100 -10.72 -19.64 22.08
N GLN A 101 -11.36 -18.46 21.91
CA GLN A 101 -11.33 -17.59 20.72
C GLN A 101 -11.16 -18.24 19.32
N LEU A 102 -12.14 -19.04 18.90
CA LEU A 102 -12.51 -19.27 17.48
C LEU A 102 -13.81 -18.51 17.15
N GLU A 103 -13.95 -17.33 17.77
CA GLU A 103 -15.12 -16.46 17.75
C GLU A 103 -15.44 -15.98 16.32
N SER A 104 -16.74 -15.85 16.05
CA SER A 104 -17.30 -15.34 14.79
C SER A 104 -16.50 -14.14 14.27
N ARG A 105 -16.23 -14.13 12.96
CA ARG A 105 -15.52 -13.02 12.31
C ARG A 105 -16.53 -12.09 11.61
N PRO A 106 -16.23 -10.78 11.47
CA PRO A 106 -17.18 -9.83 10.88
C PRO A 106 -17.69 -10.23 9.49
N TRP A 107 -16.85 -10.85 8.66
CA TRP A 107 -17.24 -11.32 7.34
C TRP A 107 -18.16 -12.55 7.35
N MET A 108 -18.19 -13.31 8.45
CA MET A 108 -19.06 -14.49 8.59
C MET A 108 -20.52 -14.11 8.81
N ARG A 109 -20.81 -12.85 9.18
CA ARG A 109 -22.16 -12.38 9.53
C ARG A 109 -22.80 -13.31 10.59
N ASP A 110 -23.94 -13.92 10.28
CA ASP A 110 -24.66 -14.82 11.17
C ASP A 110 -24.21 -16.29 11.05
N ARG A 111 -23.24 -16.61 10.18
CA ARG A 111 -22.74 -17.98 10.02
C ARG A 111 -21.99 -18.42 11.26
N LYS A 112 -22.28 -19.63 11.73
CA LYS A 112 -21.53 -20.29 12.83
C LYS A 112 -20.26 -20.99 12.35
N GLY A 113 -20.08 -21.12 11.04
CA GLY A 113 -18.99 -21.85 10.40
C GLY A 113 -19.34 -22.21 8.95
N TYR A 114 -18.42 -22.91 8.30
CA TYR A 114 -18.55 -23.39 6.93
C TYR A 114 -18.54 -24.91 6.91
N PHE A 115 -19.60 -25.52 6.38
CA PHE A 115 -19.88 -26.95 6.52
C PHE A 115 -20.06 -27.60 5.14
N ARG A 116 -18.95 -27.99 4.52
CA ARG A 116 -18.88 -28.80 3.30
C ARG A 116 -18.03 -30.04 3.58
N ASP A 117 -18.25 -31.10 2.81
CA ASP A 117 -17.43 -32.32 2.90
C ASP A 117 -15.96 -32.03 2.54
N ASN A 118 -15.75 -31.12 1.60
CA ASN A 118 -14.43 -30.66 1.19
C ASN A 118 -14.05 -29.38 1.96
N VAL A 119 -13.10 -29.47 2.89
CA VAL A 119 -12.64 -28.33 3.70
C VAL A 119 -12.08 -27.18 2.84
N TYR A 120 -11.53 -27.48 1.67
CA TYR A 120 -11.08 -26.43 0.75
C TYR A 120 -12.25 -25.62 0.17
N GLU A 121 -13.44 -26.22 0.02
CA GLU A 121 -14.66 -25.49 -0.34
C GLU A 121 -15.15 -24.61 0.81
N CYS A 122 -15.03 -25.06 2.07
CA CYS A 122 -15.29 -24.22 3.23
C CYS A 122 -14.42 -22.96 3.21
N LEU A 123 -13.10 -23.12 3.03
CA LEU A 123 -12.17 -22.00 2.95
C LEU A 123 -12.44 -21.12 1.71
N HIS A 124 -12.84 -21.72 0.58
CA HIS A 124 -13.26 -20.97 -0.60
C HIS A 124 -14.44 -20.04 -0.29
N GLU A 125 -15.51 -20.58 0.30
CA GLU A 125 -16.71 -19.80 0.67
C GLU A 125 -16.34 -18.68 1.65
N GLU A 126 -15.48 -18.97 2.62
CA GLU A 126 -15.03 -17.97 3.58
C GLU A 126 -14.20 -16.85 2.95
N VAL A 127 -13.29 -17.18 2.03
CA VAL A 127 -12.55 -16.17 1.27
C VAL A 127 -13.50 -15.28 0.47
N MET A 128 -14.55 -15.86 -0.13
CA MET A 128 -15.56 -15.11 -0.87
C MET A 128 -16.37 -14.18 0.04
N ASP A 129 -16.77 -14.64 1.23
CA ASP A 129 -17.43 -13.81 2.24
C ASP A 129 -16.52 -12.67 2.70
N PHE A 130 -15.23 -12.94 2.95
CA PHE A 130 -14.24 -11.90 3.29
C PHE A 130 -14.07 -10.88 2.16
N VAL A 131 -13.95 -11.33 0.92
CA VAL A 131 -13.80 -10.47 -0.26
C VAL A 131 -15.03 -9.59 -0.45
N THR A 132 -16.22 -10.12 -0.21
CA THR A 132 -17.47 -9.35 -0.19
C THR A 132 -17.41 -8.30 0.91
N PHE A 133 -17.07 -8.70 2.12
CA PHE A 133 -17.00 -7.85 3.30
C PHE A 133 -16.06 -6.64 3.10
N VAL A 134 -14.87 -6.86 2.54
CA VAL A 134 -13.89 -5.78 2.31
C VAL A 134 -14.10 -5.02 0.99
N SER A 135 -15.06 -5.42 0.16
CA SER A 135 -15.40 -4.66 -1.04
C SER A 135 -16.14 -3.38 -0.68
N PRO A 136 -16.01 -2.31 -1.48
CA PRO A 136 -16.56 -1.00 -1.15
C PRO A 136 -18.09 -1.00 -1.14
N THR A 137 -18.68 -0.19 -0.27
CA THR A 137 -20.12 0.11 -0.28
C THR A 137 -20.45 1.16 -1.36
N GLU A 138 -21.73 1.27 -1.72
CA GLU A 138 -22.18 2.31 -2.67
C GLU A 138 -21.86 3.72 -2.17
N HIS A 139 -22.01 3.96 -0.87
CA HIS A 139 -21.65 5.23 -0.24
C HIS A 139 -20.14 5.53 -0.33
N GLU A 140 -19.29 4.53 -0.08
CA GLU A 140 -17.83 4.66 -0.24
C GLU A 140 -17.47 4.97 -1.70
N LEU A 141 -18.15 4.35 -2.67
CA LEU A 141 -17.96 4.63 -4.09
C LEU A 141 -18.41 6.05 -4.47
N SER A 142 -19.57 6.50 -3.99
CA SER A 142 -20.07 7.87 -4.23
C SER A 142 -19.11 8.90 -3.66
N SER A 143 -18.69 8.71 -2.40
CA SER A 143 -17.72 9.61 -1.73
C SER A 143 -16.39 9.70 -2.48
N ARG A 144 -15.91 8.58 -3.02
CA ARG A 144 -14.70 8.55 -3.87
C ARG A 144 -14.91 9.28 -5.20
N ALA A 145 -16.07 9.10 -5.85
CA ALA A 145 -16.40 9.77 -7.10
C ALA A 145 -16.52 11.29 -6.93
N GLU A 146 -17.22 11.74 -5.88
CA GLU A 146 -17.37 13.16 -5.55
C GLU A 146 -16.01 13.84 -5.30
N LEU A 147 -15.13 13.19 -4.53
CA LEU A 147 -13.75 13.66 -4.32
C LEU A 147 -12.97 13.78 -5.63
N ILE A 148 -13.07 12.79 -6.52
CA ILE A 148 -12.39 12.83 -7.82
C ILE A 148 -12.91 14.00 -8.66
N ASP A 149 -14.23 14.25 -8.65
CA ASP A 149 -14.83 15.34 -9.41
C ASP A 149 -14.51 16.71 -8.83
N GLU A 150 -14.45 16.86 -7.50
CA GLU A 150 -13.97 18.07 -6.83
C GLU A 150 -12.50 18.36 -7.22
N MET A 151 -11.64 17.35 -7.18
CA MET A 151 -10.24 17.47 -7.61
C MET A 151 -10.12 17.83 -9.09
N ARG A 152 -10.97 17.27 -9.97
CA ARG A 152 -11.03 17.64 -11.40
C ARG A 152 -11.41 19.10 -11.60
N GLN A 153 -12.38 19.60 -10.85
CA GLN A 153 -12.79 21.01 -10.93
C GLN A 153 -11.67 21.93 -10.44
N LEU A 154 -11.08 21.63 -9.28
CA LEU A 154 -9.97 22.40 -8.71
C LEU A 154 -8.76 22.45 -9.64
N VAL A 155 -8.38 21.32 -10.25
CA VAL A 155 -7.24 21.26 -11.17
C VAL A 155 -7.52 22.07 -12.44
N LYS A 156 -8.73 22.01 -13.00
CA LYS A 156 -9.13 22.82 -14.15
C LYS A 156 -9.12 24.33 -13.86
N GLU A 157 -9.50 24.73 -12.64
CA GLU A 157 -9.39 26.14 -12.20
C GLU A 157 -7.93 26.61 -12.12
N LEU A 158 -7.02 25.76 -11.63
CA LEU A 158 -5.61 26.09 -11.51
C LEU A 158 -4.86 26.08 -12.85
N TRP A 159 -5.24 25.15 -13.72
CA TRP A 159 -4.63 24.85 -15.01
C TRP A 159 -5.71 24.36 -16.00
N PRO A 160 -6.21 25.23 -16.90
CA PRO A 160 -7.33 24.90 -17.79
C PRO A 160 -7.12 23.69 -18.71
N ASP A 161 -5.88 23.47 -19.15
CA ASP A 161 -5.49 22.36 -20.05
C ASP A 161 -5.13 21.07 -19.29
N ALA A 162 -5.19 21.08 -17.95
CA ALA A 162 -4.81 19.94 -17.14
C ALA A 162 -5.96 18.94 -16.98
N THR A 163 -5.60 17.66 -16.87
CA THR A 163 -6.54 16.57 -16.61
C THR A 163 -6.13 15.79 -15.37
N VAL A 164 -7.11 15.18 -14.71
CA VAL A 164 -6.93 14.32 -13.53
C VAL A 164 -7.36 12.91 -13.90
N GLU A 165 -6.43 11.98 -13.80
CA GLU A 165 -6.71 10.55 -13.94
C GLU A 165 -6.41 9.83 -12.62
N THR A 166 -7.20 8.79 -12.31
CA THR A 166 -6.92 7.89 -11.20
C THR A 166 -6.15 6.67 -11.69
N PHE A 167 -5.26 6.16 -10.85
CA PHE A 167 -4.53 4.93 -11.15
C PHE A 167 -4.50 4.00 -9.93
N GLY A 168 -3.67 2.95 -9.99
CA GLY A 168 -3.44 2.07 -8.86
C GLY A 168 -4.66 1.26 -8.43
N SER A 169 -4.85 1.14 -7.13
CA SER A 169 -5.82 0.21 -6.54
C SER A 169 -7.28 0.63 -6.81
N HIS A 170 -7.54 1.94 -6.90
CA HIS A 170 -8.87 2.46 -7.24
C HIS A 170 -9.24 2.13 -8.70
N TYR A 171 -8.34 2.44 -9.65
CA TYR A 171 -8.57 2.14 -11.07
C TYR A 171 -8.79 0.65 -11.34
N THR A 172 -8.08 -0.21 -10.60
CA THR A 172 -8.10 -1.66 -10.77
C THR A 172 -9.17 -2.37 -9.93
N GLN A 173 -9.91 -1.67 -9.07
CA GLN A 173 -10.89 -2.28 -8.14
C GLN A 173 -10.26 -3.26 -7.13
N MET A 174 -8.97 -3.06 -6.84
CA MET A 174 -8.14 -3.88 -5.94
C MET A 174 -7.80 -3.15 -4.63
N PHE A 175 -8.60 -2.15 -4.28
CA PHE A 175 -8.42 -1.35 -3.09
C PHE A 175 -9.14 -1.99 -1.90
N LEU A 176 -8.50 -1.90 -0.72
CA LEU A 176 -9.13 -2.21 0.56
C LEU A 176 -9.88 -0.97 1.04
N PRO A 177 -10.84 -1.06 1.99
CA PRO A 177 -11.66 0.07 2.41
C PRO A 177 -10.86 1.35 2.74
N GLN A 178 -9.75 1.18 3.45
CA GLN A 178 -8.84 2.25 3.90
C GLN A 178 -7.75 2.62 2.88
N SER A 179 -7.76 2.04 1.68
CA SER A 179 -6.78 2.36 0.67
C SER A 179 -6.95 3.79 0.15
N ASP A 180 -5.81 4.41 -0.12
CA ASP A 180 -5.65 5.69 -0.76
C ASP A 180 -6.24 5.72 -2.19
N ILE A 181 -6.46 6.94 -2.68
CA ILE A 181 -6.67 7.21 -4.11
C ILE A 181 -5.37 7.77 -4.69
N ASP A 182 -4.80 7.04 -5.63
CA ASP A 182 -3.70 7.52 -6.44
C ASP A 182 -4.21 8.35 -7.62
N MET A 183 -3.78 9.61 -7.72
CA MET A 183 -4.14 10.52 -8.80
C MET A 183 -2.91 11.00 -9.56
N VAL A 184 -3.05 11.17 -10.88
CA VAL A 184 -2.03 11.78 -11.72
C VAL A 184 -2.61 12.98 -12.47
N LEU A 185 -1.88 14.08 -12.42
CA LEU A 185 -2.19 15.30 -13.16
C LEU A 185 -1.38 15.36 -14.45
N PHE A 186 -2.05 15.50 -15.59
CA PHE A 186 -1.43 15.77 -16.90
C PHE A 186 -1.67 17.22 -17.32
N GLY A 187 -0.86 17.74 -18.24
CA GLY A 187 -1.02 19.11 -18.76
C GLY A 187 -0.60 20.21 -17.78
N VAL A 188 0.02 19.85 -16.65
CA VAL A 188 0.52 20.80 -15.66
C VAL A 188 1.93 21.31 -16.03
N PRO A 189 2.29 22.56 -15.66
CA PRO A 189 3.61 23.11 -15.95
C PRO A 189 4.76 22.23 -15.45
N ALA A 190 5.90 22.23 -16.15
CA ALA A 190 7.05 21.44 -15.72
C ALA A 190 7.70 21.99 -14.43
N GLY A 191 8.37 21.11 -13.67
CA GLY A 191 9.11 21.48 -12.46
C GLY A 191 8.34 21.22 -11.17
N LYS A 192 8.82 21.80 -10.07
CA LYS A 192 8.26 21.57 -8.72
C LYS A 192 7.19 22.58 -8.30
N ALA A 193 7.09 23.72 -8.98
CA ALA A 193 6.13 24.76 -8.64
C ALA A 193 4.66 24.27 -8.61
N PRO A 194 4.20 23.37 -9.49
CA PRO A 194 2.83 22.85 -9.43
C PRO A 194 2.50 22.10 -8.13
N LEU A 195 3.46 21.37 -7.55
CA LEU A 195 3.27 20.65 -6.27
C LEU A 195 2.83 21.64 -5.18
N PHE A 196 3.59 22.72 -5.04
CA PHE A 196 3.34 23.74 -4.03
C PHE A 196 2.11 24.60 -4.35
N LYS A 197 1.83 24.87 -5.62
CA LYS A 197 0.63 25.60 -6.05
C LYS A 197 -0.65 24.82 -5.75
N LEU A 198 -0.66 23.51 -6.02
CA LEU A 198 -1.78 22.64 -5.66
C LEU A 198 -1.95 22.61 -4.14
N ALA A 199 -0.87 22.38 -3.40
CA ALA A 199 -0.87 22.34 -1.95
C ALA A 199 -1.45 23.63 -1.33
N GLN A 200 -1.01 24.79 -1.80
CA GLN A 200 -1.52 26.08 -1.35
C GLN A 200 -3.03 26.22 -1.62
N CYS A 201 -3.49 25.84 -2.82
CA CYS A 201 -4.92 25.93 -3.18
C CYS A 201 -5.79 25.02 -2.31
N LEU A 202 -5.33 23.80 -2.02
CA LEU A 202 -6.02 22.86 -1.14
C LEU A 202 -6.15 23.42 0.29
N GLU A 203 -5.12 24.06 0.83
CA GLU A 203 -5.18 24.73 2.14
C GLU A 203 -6.10 25.96 2.14
N GLU A 204 -6.03 26.80 1.10
CA GLU A 204 -6.82 28.02 1.00
C GLU A 204 -8.33 27.74 0.90
N LYS A 205 -8.71 26.65 0.22
CA LYS A 205 -10.10 26.18 0.13
C LYS A 205 -10.54 25.32 1.32
N GLU A 206 -9.65 25.08 2.29
CA GLU A 206 -9.88 24.23 3.47
C GLU A 206 -10.37 22.80 3.15
N LEU A 207 -9.94 22.23 2.01
CA LEU A 207 -10.38 20.91 1.53
C LEU A 207 -9.66 19.73 2.20
N VAL A 208 -8.59 20.00 2.94
CA VAL A 208 -7.70 18.98 3.48
C VAL A 208 -7.58 19.07 5.00
N SER A 209 -7.59 17.91 5.67
CA SER A 209 -7.28 17.79 7.09
C SER A 209 -5.79 17.55 7.35
N TYR A 210 -5.10 16.96 6.37
CA TYR A 210 -3.66 16.74 6.33
C TYR A 210 -3.12 17.05 4.93
N LEU A 211 -1.90 17.59 4.87
CA LEU A 211 -1.21 17.89 3.62
C LEU A 211 0.30 17.82 3.80
N GLU A 212 0.97 17.14 2.87
CA GLU A 212 2.43 17.02 2.83
C GLU A 212 2.92 17.00 1.38
N VAL A 213 3.94 17.82 1.09
CA VAL A 213 4.60 17.81 -0.22
C VAL A 213 5.90 17.02 -0.13
N ILE A 214 6.00 15.93 -0.87
CA ILE A 214 7.19 15.07 -0.94
C ILE A 214 7.90 15.37 -2.26
N ASP A 215 8.84 16.32 -2.24
CA ASP A 215 9.49 16.84 -3.45
C ASP A 215 10.87 16.24 -3.75
N LYS A 216 11.43 15.43 -2.83
CA LYS A 216 12.77 14.82 -2.95
C LYS A 216 12.76 13.36 -3.40
N ALA A 217 11.59 12.75 -3.51
CA ALA A 217 11.45 11.38 -3.99
C ALA A 217 11.71 11.29 -5.51
N ARG A 218 11.94 10.06 -6.02
CA ARG A 218 12.09 9.80 -7.46
C ARG A 218 10.88 10.31 -8.26
N ILE A 219 9.68 10.13 -7.70
CA ILE A 219 8.43 10.68 -8.21
C ILE A 219 7.91 11.62 -7.12
N PRO A 220 7.98 12.95 -7.32
CA PRO A 220 7.41 13.92 -6.40
C PRO A 220 5.89 13.80 -6.32
N ILE A 221 5.35 13.85 -5.11
CA ILE A 221 3.91 13.74 -4.87
C ILE A 221 3.42 14.75 -3.82
N VAL A 222 2.13 15.08 -3.89
CA VAL A 222 1.40 15.75 -2.81
C VAL A 222 0.53 14.70 -2.13
N LYS A 223 0.80 14.44 -0.85
CA LYS A 223 -0.03 13.59 0.00
C LYS A 223 -1.04 14.45 0.73
N MET A 224 -2.29 14.04 0.74
CA MET A 224 -3.34 14.73 1.48
C MET A 224 -4.33 13.75 2.11
N VAL A 225 -5.09 14.26 3.08
CA VAL A 225 -6.33 13.61 3.54
C VAL A 225 -7.47 14.57 3.27
N HIS A 226 -8.44 14.10 2.48
CA HIS A 226 -9.62 14.87 2.12
C HIS A 226 -10.50 15.08 3.35
N LYS A 227 -10.80 16.33 3.69
CA LYS A 227 -11.45 16.70 4.96
C LYS A 227 -12.88 16.15 5.06
N ALA A 228 -13.64 16.13 3.97
CA ALA A 228 -15.05 15.72 4.02
C ALA A 228 -15.24 14.20 4.07
N SER A 229 -14.38 13.44 3.36
CA SER A 229 -14.51 11.98 3.26
C SER A 229 -13.47 11.19 4.08
N ASP A 230 -12.50 11.86 4.69
CA ASP A 230 -11.34 11.26 5.38
C ASP A 230 -10.50 10.31 4.50
N ILE A 231 -10.57 10.48 3.18
CA ILE A 231 -9.85 9.64 2.23
C ILE A 231 -8.43 10.17 2.01
N HIS A 232 -7.45 9.29 2.12
CA HIS A 232 -6.07 9.56 1.75
C HIS A 232 -5.92 9.65 0.23
N VAL A 233 -5.20 10.67 -0.25
CA VAL A 233 -4.93 10.87 -1.68
C VAL A 233 -3.46 11.20 -1.90
N ASP A 234 -2.84 10.46 -2.83
CA ASP A 234 -1.48 10.71 -3.31
C ASP A 234 -1.56 11.25 -4.74
N VAL A 235 -1.16 12.52 -4.93
CA VAL A 235 -1.22 13.21 -6.23
C VAL A 235 0.16 13.33 -6.85
N SER A 236 0.33 12.72 -8.02
CA SER A 236 1.55 12.78 -8.85
C SER A 236 1.36 13.68 -10.09
N PHE A 237 2.47 14.13 -10.69
CA PHE A 237 2.44 15.18 -11.72
C PHE A 237 3.23 14.76 -12.95
N ASN A 238 2.58 14.73 -14.11
CA ASN A 238 3.17 14.42 -15.42
C ASN A 238 3.93 13.08 -15.46
N VAL A 239 3.60 12.14 -14.58
CA VAL A 239 4.17 10.80 -14.60
C VAL A 239 3.15 9.86 -15.23
N ALA A 240 3.32 9.58 -16.52
CA ALA A 240 2.44 8.64 -17.21
C ALA A 240 2.54 7.21 -16.65
N GLY A 241 3.60 6.90 -15.89
CA GLY A 241 3.84 5.59 -15.32
C GLY A 241 2.77 5.19 -14.30
N GLY A 242 1.84 4.34 -14.73
CA GLY A 242 0.79 3.79 -13.85
C GLY A 242 -0.47 3.37 -14.59
N LEU A 243 -0.79 3.99 -15.73
CA LEU A 243 -1.99 3.67 -16.51
C LEU A 243 -1.85 2.32 -17.24
N ALA A 244 -0.72 2.11 -17.94
CA ALA A 244 -0.43 0.81 -18.54
C ALA A 244 -0.38 -0.31 -17.47
N THR A 245 0.14 -0.03 -16.28
CA THR A 245 0.12 -0.97 -15.15
C THR A 245 -1.33 -1.31 -14.74
N GLY A 246 -2.21 -0.31 -14.69
CA GLY A 246 -3.63 -0.51 -14.41
C GLY A 246 -4.31 -1.41 -15.44
N ASP A 247 -4.06 -1.18 -16.73
CA ASP A 247 -4.61 -2.03 -17.80
C ASP A 247 -4.07 -3.46 -17.72
N LEU A 248 -2.79 -3.64 -17.37
CA LEU A 248 -2.21 -4.96 -17.19
C LEU A 248 -2.86 -5.73 -16.04
N VAL A 249 -3.17 -5.04 -14.94
CA VAL A 249 -3.87 -5.66 -13.80
C VAL A 249 -5.30 -6.04 -14.21
N LYS A 250 -6.04 -5.16 -14.90
CA LYS A 250 -7.38 -5.48 -15.46
C LYS A 250 -7.32 -6.63 -16.47
N HIS A 251 -6.26 -6.62 -17.28
CA HIS A 251 -5.61 -7.74 -17.94
C HIS A 251 -5.86 -9.07 -17.24
N TYR A 252 -5.07 -9.26 -16.20
CA TYR A 252 -5.02 -10.48 -15.42
C TYR A 252 -6.30 -10.74 -14.63
N MET A 253 -7.07 -9.73 -14.24
CA MET A 253 -8.38 -9.93 -13.60
C MET A 253 -9.38 -10.64 -14.52
N ARG A 254 -9.30 -10.41 -15.84
CA ARG A 254 -10.14 -11.15 -16.81
C ARG A 254 -9.59 -12.51 -17.14
N VAL A 255 -8.27 -12.67 -17.17
CA VAL A 255 -7.63 -13.95 -17.46
C VAL A 255 -7.80 -14.93 -16.30
N TYR A 256 -7.78 -14.43 -15.06
CA TYR A 256 -7.79 -15.23 -13.86
C TYR A 256 -8.90 -14.77 -12.89
N PRO A 257 -10.05 -15.45 -12.84
CA PRO A 257 -11.15 -15.10 -11.93
C PRO A 257 -10.73 -15.08 -10.45
N SER A 258 -9.80 -15.95 -10.07
CA SER A 258 -9.25 -16.06 -8.71
C SER A 258 -8.25 -14.95 -8.33
N PHE A 259 -7.77 -14.15 -9.30
CA PHE A 259 -6.72 -13.16 -9.07
C PHE A 259 -7.15 -12.07 -8.08
N ARG A 260 -8.35 -11.50 -8.23
CA ARG A 260 -8.85 -10.47 -7.32
C ARG A 260 -9.06 -11.01 -5.90
N PRO A 261 -9.82 -12.10 -5.69
CA PRO A 261 -10.04 -12.65 -4.35
C PRO A 261 -8.73 -12.97 -3.61
N LEU A 262 -7.79 -13.68 -4.26
CA LEU A 262 -6.51 -14.03 -3.66
C LEU A 262 -5.69 -12.79 -3.30
N THR A 263 -5.64 -11.82 -4.21
CA THR A 263 -4.85 -10.60 -3.95
C THR A 263 -5.41 -9.82 -2.79
N LEU A 264 -6.73 -9.71 -2.61
CA LEU A 264 -7.30 -8.96 -1.48
C LEU A 264 -7.00 -9.61 -0.14
N VAL A 265 -7.14 -10.93 -0.04
CA VAL A 265 -6.75 -11.70 1.16
C VAL A 265 -5.28 -11.46 1.49
N LEU A 266 -4.39 -11.66 0.51
CA LEU A 266 -2.95 -11.53 0.72
C LEU A 266 -2.53 -10.08 1.00
N LYS A 267 -3.17 -9.11 0.34
CA LYS A 267 -2.92 -7.68 0.54
C LYS A 267 -3.29 -7.27 1.96
N TYR A 268 -4.46 -7.70 2.44
CA TYR A 268 -4.88 -7.43 3.79
C TYR A 268 -4.00 -8.15 4.82
N PHE A 269 -3.67 -9.42 4.58
CA PHE A 269 -2.72 -10.20 5.40
C PHE A 269 -1.36 -9.50 5.56
N MET A 270 -0.82 -8.92 4.49
CA MET A 270 0.41 -8.13 4.51
C MET A 270 0.25 -6.79 5.22
N ALA A 271 -0.89 -6.11 5.01
CA ALA A 271 -1.18 -4.82 5.62
C ALA A 271 -1.28 -4.92 7.14
N GLN A 272 -1.96 -5.93 7.68
CA GLN A 272 -2.05 -6.15 9.14
C GLN A 272 -0.69 -6.36 9.82
N ARG A 273 0.34 -6.74 9.05
CA ARG A 273 1.70 -6.98 9.53
C ARG A 273 2.66 -5.83 9.21
N GLY A 274 2.19 -4.76 8.56
CA GLY A 274 3.03 -3.64 8.12
C GLY A 274 4.06 -4.03 7.03
N LEU A 275 3.78 -5.10 6.27
CA LEU A 275 4.69 -5.66 5.26
C LEU A 275 4.30 -5.28 3.82
N ASN A 276 3.32 -4.39 3.66
CA ASN A 276 2.75 -3.97 2.37
C ASN A 276 3.39 -2.71 1.76
N GLU A 277 4.38 -2.10 2.43
CA GLU A 277 5.02 -0.86 1.98
C GLU A 277 6.46 -1.08 1.49
N THR A 278 6.75 -0.70 0.25
CA THR A 278 8.12 -0.84 -0.30
C THR A 278 9.14 0.07 0.40
N TYR A 279 8.71 1.21 0.95
CA TYR A 279 9.60 2.16 1.63
C TYR A 279 10.25 1.55 2.88
N THR A 280 9.48 0.77 3.64
CA THR A 280 9.94 0.03 4.83
C THR A 280 10.50 -1.36 4.47
N GLY A 281 10.69 -1.65 3.19
CA GLY A 281 11.28 -2.90 2.72
C GLY A 281 10.28 -4.03 2.51
N GLY A 282 8.99 -3.77 2.66
CA GLY A 282 7.92 -4.73 2.39
C GLY A 282 7.71 -5.02 0.90
N VAL A 283 6.62 -5.72 0.62
CA VAL A 283 6.14 -6.02 -0.74
C VAL A 283 4.98 -5.08 -1.06
N GLY A 284 5.23 -4.13 -1.95
CA GLY A 284 4.19 -3.22 -2.45
C GLY A 284 3.09 -3.94 -3.25
N SER A 285 1.92 -3.31 -3.37
CA SER A 285 0.74 -3.88 -4.03
C SER A 285 1.02 -4.45 -5.43
N PHE A 286 1.79 -3.75 -6.26
CA PHE A 286 2.09 -4.21 -7.62
C PHE A 286 2.98 -5.47 -7.63
N LEU A 287 3.99 -5.53 -6.75
CA LEU A 287 4.84 -6.71 -6.63
C LEU A 287 4.01 -7.91 -6.13
N LEU A 288 3.15 -7.72 -5.12
CA LEU A 288 2.24 -8.77 -4.65
C LEU A 288 1.33 -9.28 -5.77
N GLN A 289 0.71 -8.36 -6.53
CA GLN A 289 -0.12 -8.71 -7.68
C GLN A 289 0.64 -9.56 -8.69
N MET A 290 1.87 -9.18 -9.05
CA MET A 290 2.68 -9.96 -9.99
C MET A 290 3.13 -11.32 -9.41
N MET A 291 3.33 -11.43 -8.08
CA MET A 291 3.56 -12.72 -7.42
C MET A 291 2.34 -13.64 -7.56
N VAL A 292 1.12 -13.11 -7.37
CA VAL A 292 -0.13 -13.87 -7.54
C VAL A 292 -0.32 -14.28 -8.99
N VAL A 293 -0.09 -13.38 -9.95
CA VAL A 293 -0.16 -13.71 -11.39
C VAL A 293 0.83 -14.81 -11.75
N SER A 294 2.08 -14.70 -11.30
CA SER A 294 3.09 -15.74 -11.52
C SER A 294 2.61 -17.09 -10.97
N PHE A 295 2.06 -17.12 -9.75
CA PHE A 295 1.53 -18.35 -9.17
C PHE A 295 0.39 -18.94 -10.03
N LEU A 296 -0.58 -18.12 -10.43
CA LEU A 296 -1.71 -18.54 -11.25
C LEU A 296 -1.29 -19.02 -12.65
N GLN A 297 -0.27 -18.41 -13.24
CA GLN A 297 0.31 -18.85 -14.51
C GLN A 297 0.93 -20.26 -14.41
N HIS A 298 1.60 -20.57 -13.31
CA HIS A 298 2.16 -21.91 -13.09
C HIS A 298 1.06 -22.94 -12.78
N HIS A 299 0.07 -22.56 -11.97
CA HIS A 299 -1.09 -23.39 -11.68
C HIS A 299 -1.86 -23.73 -12.96
N GLY A 300 -2.18 -22.74 -13.79
CA GLY A 300 -2.88 -22.95 -15.06
C GLY A 300 -2.12 -23.77 -16.08
N ARG A 301 -0.78 -23.66 -16.15
CA ARG A 301 0.03 -24.55 -17.00
C ARG A 301 -0.08 -26.02 -16.59
N THR A 302 -0.36 -26.30 -15.32
CA THR A 302 -0.54 -27.68 -14.81
C THR A 302 -1.91 -28.23 -15.20
N LEU A 303 -2.93 -27.36 -15.31
CA LEU A 303 -4.31 -27.73 -15.63
C LEU A 303 -4.62 -27.75 -17.15
N GLY A 304 -3.85 -27.02 -17.96
CA GLY A 304 -4.08 -26.95 -19.40
C GLY A 304 -5.46 -26.38 -19.75
N ALA A 305 -6.25 -27.11 -20.54
CA ALA A 305 -7.58 -26.69 -20.97
C ALA A 305 -8.62 -26.59 -19.83
N GLU A 306 -8.34 -27.21 -18.68
CA GLU A 306 -9.26 -27.23 -17.53
C GLU A 306 -9.06 -26.02 -16.58
N HIS A 307 -8.17 -25.09 -16.91
CA HIS A 307 -7.85 -23.95 -16.03
C HIS A 307 -9.06 -23.07 -15.68
N ASP A 308 -10.04 -22.96 -16.56
CA ASP A 308 -11.24 -22.13 -16.33
C ASP A 308 -12.38 -22.89 -15.64
N ASP A 309 -12.22 -24.21 -15.42
CA ASP A 309 -13.22 -24.98 -14.69
C ASP A 309 -13.26 -24.50 -13.22
N PRO A 310 -14.45 -24.10 -12.71
CA PRO A 310 -14.62 -23.68 -11.32
C PRO A 310 -14.08 -24.68 -10.29
N LYS A 311 -14.07 -25.98 -10.61
CA LYS A 311 -13.53 -27.04 -9.77
C LYS A 311 -12.05 -26.84 -9.44
N PHE A 312 -11.26 -26.32 -10.38
CA PHE A 312 -9.82 -26.10 -10.22
C PHE A 312 -9.45 -24.66 -9.84
N ASN A 313 -10.45 -23.78 -9.74
CA ASN A 313 -10.36 -22.42 -9.23
C ASN A 313 -10.77 -22.31 -7.75
N ASN A 314 -10.49 -23.35 -6.97
CA ASN A 314 -10.78 -23.35 -5.54
C ASN A 314 -9.81 -22.42 -4.78
N LEU A 315 -10.32 -21.27 -4.33
CA LEU A 315 -9.56 -20.27 -3.57
C LEU A 315 -8.88 -20.81 -2.30
N GLY A 316 -9.43 -21.82 -1.63
CA GLY A 316 -8.79 -22.46 -0.49
C GLY A 316 -7.51 -23.20 -0.87
N GLN A 317 -7.55 -23.99 -1.95
CA GLN A 317 -6.36 -24.66 -2.50
C GLN A 317 -5.35 -23.64 -3.04
N LEU A 318 -5.81 -22.63 -3.78
CA LEU A 318 -4.95 -21.61 -4.37
C LEU A 318 -4.24 -20.76 -3.30
N LEU A 319 -4.94 -20.37 -2.24
CA LEU A 319 -4.35 -19.62 -1.12
C LEU A 319 -3.25 -20.44 -0.43
N LEU A 320 -3.55 -21.70 -0.08
CA LEU A 320 -2.56 -22.59 0.53
C LEU A 320 -1.37 -22.84 -0.40
N GLY A 321 -1.63 -23.03 -1.70
CA GLY A 321 -0.61 -23.22 -2.73
C GLY A 321 0.31 -22.00 -2.88
N PHE A 322 -0.26 -20.79 -2.89
CA PHE A 322 0.51 -19.55 -2.92
C PHE A 322 1.43 -19.42 -1.70
N LEU A 323 0.88 -19.65 -0.51
CA LEU A 323 1.62 -19.58 0.75
C LEU A 323 2.72 -20.65 0.82
N THR A 324 2.48 -21.81 0.22
CA THR A 324 3.48 -22.89 0.08
C THR A 324 4.62 -22.49 -0.84
N LEU A 325 4.30 -22.03 -2.05
CA LEU A 325 5.30 -21.62 -3.02
C LEU A 325 6.19 -20.50 -2.45
N TYR A 326 5.61 -19.39 -2.01
CA TYR A 326 6.40 -18.23 -1.58
C TYR A 326 6.84 -18.27 -0.12
N GLY A 327 6.23 -19.10 0.74
CA GLY A 327 6.70 -19.32 2.11
C GLY A 327 7.85 -20.30 2.21
N ARG A 328 7.85 -21.35 1.37
CA ARG A 328 8.75 -22.49 1.53
C ARG A 328 9.57 -22.81 0.27
N ASP A 329 8.92 -22.97 -0.87
CA ASP A 329 9.50 -23.72 -1.99
C ASP A 329 10.28 -22.86 -3.00
N PHE A 330 9.93 -21.57 -3.13
CA PHE A 330 10.55 -20.69 -4.13
C PHE A 330 12.02 -20.43 -3.82
N ASN A 331 12.90 -20.65 -4.81
CA ASN A 331 14.33 -20.37 -4.68
C ASN A 331 14.62 -18.88 -4.87
N TYR A 332 14.47 -18.12 -3.77
CA TYR A 332 14.80 -16.70 -3.72
C TYR A 332 16.27 -16.39 -4.06
N THR A 333 17.19 -17.34 -3.87
CA THR A 333 18.63 -17.08 -4.03
C THR A 333 19.02 -16.91 -5.48
N GLN A 334 18.56 -17.83 -6.34
CA GLN A 334 19.03 -17.92 -7.72
C GLN A 334 17.99 -17.47 -8.75
N LEU A 335 16.70 -17.57 -8.43
CA LEU A 335 15.65 -17.35 -9.42
C LEU A 335 15.08 -15.94 -9.37
N ALA A 336 14.72 -15.45 -10.55
CA ALA A 336 13.89 -14.29 -10.76
C ALA A 336 12.63 -14.68 -11.54
N ILE A 337 11.57 -13.88 -11.38
CA ILE A 337 10.25 -14.17 -11.93
C ILE A 337 9.96 -13.24 -13.11
N SER A 338 9.42 -13.78 -14.19
CA SER A 338 8.74 -13.02 -15.24
C SER A 338 7.30 -13.47 -15.33
N VAL A 339 6.37 -12.51 -15.45
CA VAL A 339 4.96 -12.78 -15.77
C VAL A 339 4.64 -12.58 -17.26
N ARG A 340 5.63 -12.17 -18.06
CA ARG A 340 5.45 -11.94 -19.50
C ARG A 340 5.33 -13.28 -20.23
N ASN A 341 4.63 -13.27 -21.38
CA ASN A 341 4.52 -14.42 -22.29
C ASN A 341 4.03 -15.71 -21.60
N GLY A 342 3.06 -15.58 -20.69
CA GLY A 342 2.51 -16.73 -19.94
C GLY A 342 3.34 -17.13 -18.72
N GLY A 343 4.40 -16.39 -18.39
CA GLY A 343 5.19 -16.52 -17.17
C GLY A 343 6.36 -17.49 -17.27
N SER A 344 7.44 -17.21 -16.55
CA SER A 344 8.63 -18.07 -16.47
C SER A 344 9.51 -17.72 -15.27
N TYR A 345 10.41 -18.63 -14.91
CA TYR A 345 11.54 -18.35 -14.01
C TYR A 345 12.84 -18.33 -14.80
N PHE A 346 13.76 -17.46 -14.42
CA PHE A 346 15.09 -17.35 -15.02
C PHE A 346 16.14 -17.06 -13.95
N TYR A 347 17.43 -17.24 -14.25
CA TYR A 347 18.48 -17.01 -13.28
C TYR A 347 18.74 -15.51 -13.09
N LYS A 348 18.91 -15.08 -11.84
CA LYS A 348 19.27 -13.68 -11.52
C LYS A 348 20.59 -13.26 -12.17
N GLU A 349 21.51 -14.20 -12.34
CA GLU A 349 22.83 -13.98 -12.95
C GLU A 349 22.70 -13.51 -14.40
N ASP A 350 21.75 -14.06 -15.16
CA ASP A 350 21.48 -13.70 -16.57
C ASP A 350 21.21 -12.20 -16.75
N ARG A 351 20.71 -11.53 -15.70
CA ARG A 351 20.40 -10.09 -15.71
C ARG A 351 21.24 -9.25 -14.75
N ARG A 352 22.28 -9.84 -14.14
CA ARG A 352 23.10 -9.18 -13.09
C ARG A 352 22.24 -8.62 -11.95
N TRP A 353 21.18 -9.35 -11.58
CA TRP A 353 20.30 -9.01 -10.45
C TRP A 353 20.69 -9.74 -9.16
N TYR A 354 21.60 -10.70 -9.25
CA TYR A 354 22.11 -11.39 -8.07
C TYR A 354 22.90 -10.42 -7.18
N ASP A 355 22.53 -10.37 -5.91
CA ASP A 355 23.20 -9.58 -4.88
C ASP A 355 23.67 -10.52 -3.76
N GLY A 356 24.96 -10.82 -3.72
CA GLY A 356 25.57 -11.73 -2.74
C GLY A 356 25.44 -11.24 -1.29
N SER A 357 25.23 -9.94 -1.06
CA SER A 357 24.96 -9.40 0.28
C SER A 357 23.52 -9.62 0.73
N ARG A 358 22.60 -9.79 -0.23
CA ARG A 358 21.16 -9.93 0.00
C ARG A 358 20.57 -11.01 -0.92
N PRO A 359 21.03 -12.27 -0.82
CA PRO A 359 20.59 -13.34 -1.72
C PRO A 359 19.08 -13.64 -1.56
N PHE A 360 18.51 -13.32 -0.40
CA PHE A 360 17.11 -13.58 -0.05
C PHE A 360 16.08 -12.65 -0.71
N LEU A 361 16.51 -11.61 -1.44
CA LEU A 361 15.57 -10.70 -2.09
C LEU A 361 14.75 -11.43 -3.15
N ILE A 362 13.47 -11.13 -3.24
CA ILE A 362 12.71 -11.50 -4.43
C ILE A 362 13.21 -10.66 -5.61
N SER A 363 13.37 -11.28 -6.77
CA SER A 363 13.63 -10.55 -8.01
C SER A 363 12.53 -10.85 -9.02
N MET A 364 12.00 -9.81 -9.63
CA MET A 364 10.91 -9.93 -10.57
C MET A 364 10.99 -8.87 -11.66
N GLU A 365 10.85 -9.31 -12.89
CA GLU A 365 10.84 -8.46 -14.08
C GLU A 365 9.63 -7.54 -14.08
N ASN A 366 9.86 -6.23 -14.25
CA ASN A 366 8.79 -5.29 -14.55
C ASN A 366 8.24 -5.57 -15.97
N PRO A 367 6.94 -5.89 -16.13
CA PRO A 367 6.37 -6.18 -17.45
C PRO A 367 6.42 -5.01 -18.43
N ASN A 368 6.38 -3.78 -17.91
CA ASN A 368 6.42 -2.54 -18.69
C ASN A 368 7.85 -2.09 -18.97
N GLU A 369 8.79 -2.49 -18.11
CA GLU A 369 10.21 -2.13 -18.20
C GLU A 369 11.12 -3.34 -17.89
N PRO A 370 11.29 -4.29 -18.83
CA PRO A 370 11.97 -5.56 -18.58
C PRO A 370 13.36 -5.48 -17.91
N SER A 371 14.09 -4.38 -18.07
CA SER A 371 15.39 -4.17 -17.42
C SER A 371 15.32 -3.89 -15.92
N LEU A 372 14.14 -3.60 -15.37
CA LEU A 372 13.95 -3.24 -13.97
C LEU A 372 13.47 -4.44 -13.14
N ASP A 373 14.16 -4.64 -12.01
CA ASP A 373 13.73 -5.54 -10.94
C ASP A 373 12.80 -4.80 -9.96
N ILE A 374 11.51 -5.18 -9.92
CA ILE A 374 10.53 -4.59 -9.00
C ILE A 374 10.65 -5.12 -7.55
N GLY A 375 11.38 -6.23 -7.33
CA GLY A 375 11.62 -6.82 -6.01
C GLY A 375 12.85 -6.27 -5.28
N LYS A 376 13.70 -5.49 -5.97
CA LYS A 376 15.00 -5.00 -5.48
C LYS A 376 14.96 -4.27 -4.14
N ASN A 377 13.84 -3.62 -3.81
CA ASN A 377 13.68 -2.83 -2.59
C ASN A 377 12.97 -3.60 -1.46
N SER A 378 12.57 -4.85 -1.66
CA SER A 378 11.86 -5.64 -0.65
C SER A 378 12.81 -6.32 0.34
N TYR A 379 13.56 -5.53 1.12
CA TYR A 379 14.55 -6.03 2.07
C TYR A 379 13.98 -6.74 3.31
N GLU A 380 12.67 -6.67 3.56
CA GLU A 380 11.96 -7.46 4.57
C GLU A 380 11.45 -8.82 4.04
N MET A 381 11.93 -9.27 2.87
CA MET A 381 11.48 -10.52 2.24
C MET A 381 11.65 -11.76 3.14
N ARG A 382 12.63 -11.78 4.05
CA ARG A 382 12.77 -12.89 5.02
C ARG A 382 11.57 -12.95 5.97
N THR A 383 11.14 -11.81 6.49
CA THR A 383 9.99 -11.67 7.39
C THR A 383 8.70 -12.05 6.65
N ILE A 384 8.56 -11.64 5.39
CA ILE A 384 7.45 -12.00 4.52
C ILE A 384 7.41 -13.51 4.26
N LYS A 385 8.54 -14.11 3.87
CA LYS A 385 8.67 -15.56 3.65
C LYS A 385 8.26 -16.35 4.90
N ARG A 386 8.76 -15.96 6.08
CA ARG A 386 8.39 -16.60 7.35
C ARG A 386 6.90 -16.42 7.66
N SER A 387 6.34 -15.24 7.40
CA SER A 387 4.90 -14.98 7.60
C SER A 387 4.03 -15.85 6.71
N PHE A 388 4.40 -16.01 5.44
CA PHE A 388 3.72 -16.92 4.52
C PHE A 388 3.82 -18.38 4.94
N ASP A 389 5.02 -18.82 5.36
CA ASP A 389 5.20 -20.20 5.83
C ASP A 389 4.44 -20.49 7.12
N TYR A 390 4.40 -19.54 8.06
CA TYR A 390 3.58 -19.64 9.27
C TYR A 390 2.09 -19.75 8.91
N ALA A 391 1.59 -18.85 8.06
CA ALA A 391 0.19 -18.89 7.62
C ALA A 391 -0.16 -20.21 6.91
N ARG A 392 0.74 -20.74 6.08
CA ARG A 392 0.61 -22.07 5.48
C ARG A 392 0.45 -23.16 6.55
N GLN A 393 1.34 -23.19 7.54
CA GLN A 393 1.30 -24.20 8.60
C GLN A 393 0.00 -24.13 9.40
N VAL A 394 -0.43 -22.93 9.77
CA VAL A 394 -1.68 -22.70 10.51
C VAL A 394 -2.89 -23.16 9.69
N LEU A 395 -3.02 -22.73 8.43
CA LEU A 395 -4.11 -23.17 7.57
C LEU A 395 -4.10 -24.67 7.32
N GLN A 396 -2.93 -25.26 7.08
CA GLN A 396 -2.80 -26.70 6.84
C GLN A 396 -3.21 -27.51 8.06
N ASN A 397 -2.84 -27.07 9.26
CA ASN A 397 -3.26 -27.69 10.51
C ASN A 397 -4.78 -27.56 10.70
N GLU A 398 -5.36 -26.40 10.40
CA GLU A 398 -6.80 -26.19 10.53
C GLU A 398 -7.58 -27.05 9.53
N ILE A 399 -7.10 -27.14 8.29
CA ILE A 399 -7.67 -28.02 7.26
C ILE A 399 -7.63 -29.49 7.71
N TYR A 400 -6.51 -29.93 8.28
CA TYR A 400 -6.38 -31.29 8.82
C TYR A 400 -7.33 -31.54 9.98
N ARG A 401 -7.44 -30.59 10.92
CA ARG A 401 -8.36 -30.68 12.07
C ARG A 401 -9.82 -30.77 11.64
N HIS A 402 -10.26 -29.90 10.73
CA HIS A 402 -11.61 -29.95 10.17
C HIS A 402 -11.89 -31.24 9.39
N GLY A 403 -10.87 -31.84 8.76
CA GLY A 403 -11.00 -33.14 8.08
C GLY A 403 -11.08 -34.34 9.03
N GLN A 404 -10.53 -34.23 10.25
CA GLN A 404 -10.60 -35.27 11.28
C GLN A 404 -11.85 -35.19 12.14
N PHE A 405 -12.25 -33.95 12.50
CA PHE A 405 -13.41 -33.68 13.35
C PHE A 405 -14.50 -33.06 12.47
N ASN A 406 -15.52 -33.85 12.10
CA ASN A 406 -16.64 -33.35 11.32
C ASN A 406 -17.28 -32.12 12.03
N THR A 407 -17.50 -31.04 11.27
CA THR A 407 -18.24 -29.83 11.68
C THR A 407 -17.63 -29.02 12.83
N LEU A 408 -16.40 -28.54 12.67
CA LEU A 408 -15.87 -27.51 13.58
C LEU A 408 -16.50 -26.13 13.26
N PRO A 409 -17.11 -25.45 14.26
CA PRO A 409 -17.59 -24.08 14.10
C PRO A 409 -16.41 -23.09 14.09
N GLY A 410 -16.65 -21.89 13.57
CA GLY A 410 -15.67 -20.82 13.53
C GLY A 410 -15.07 -20.57 12.15
N SER A 411 -14.01 -19.77 12.15
CA SER A 411 -13.38 -19.18 10.97
C SER A 411 -12.05 -19.87 10.65
N ILE A 412 -11.90 -20.38 9.43
CA ILE A 412 -10.64 -20.97 8.94
C ILE A 412 -9.69 -19.83 8.54
N LEU A 413 -10.17 -18.89 7.73
CA LEU A 413 -9.39 -17.72 7.28
C LEU A 413 -8.98 -16.82 8.46
N GLY A 414 -9.82 -16.76 9.49
CA GLY A 414 -9.59 -15.99 10.70
C GLY A 414 -8.39 -16.45 11.52
N THR A 415 -7.85 -17.64 11.24
CA THR A 415 -6.60 -18.10 11.86
C THR A 415 -5.38 -17.32 11.35
N ILE A 416 -5.45 -16.77 10.13
CA ILE A 416 -4.35 -16.01 9.50
C ILE A 416 -4.66 -14.51 9.34
N ILE A 417 -5.94 -14.15 9.27
CA ILE A 417 -6.45 -12.77 9.28
C ILE A 417 -7.14 -12.52 10.61
N GLN A 418 -6.55 -11.64 11.44
CA GLN A 418 -7.12 -11.33 12.75
C GLN A 418 -8.21 -10.25 12.62
N ALA A 419 -9.22 -10.29 13.49
CA ALA A 419 -10.21 -9.21 13.56
C ALA A 419 -9.57 -7.99 14.25
N ASP A 420 -9.20 -6.98 13.46
CA ASP A 420 -8.74 -5.69 13.97
C ASP A 420 -9.87 -4.66 14.01
N SER A 421 -9.60 -3.48 14.56
CA SER A 421 -10.58 -2.39 14.65
C SER A 421 -11.13 -1.94 13.29
N ASN A 422 -10.39 -2.15 12.20
CA ASN A 422 -10.81 -1.75 10.86
C ASN A 422 -11.86 -2.71 10.31
N LEU A 423 -11.79 -4.00 10.68
CA LEU A 423 -12.79 -4.99 10.32
C LEU A 423 -13.99 -4.98 11.27
N VAL A 424 -13.75 -4.87 12.58
CA VAL A 424 -14.82 -4.94 13.58
C VAL A 424 -15.79 -3.77 13.45
N ASN A 425 -15.28 -2.57 13.19
CA ASN A 425 -16.10 -1.36 13.09
C ASN A 425 -16.66 -1.12 11.68
N ARG A 426 -16.41 -2.03 10.73
CA ARG A 426 -16.86 -1.87 9.35
C ARG A 426 -18.30 -2.36 9.19
N GLU A 427 -19.11 -1.52 8.55
CA GLU A 427 -20.39 -1.95 8.01
C GLU A 427 -20.17 -2.72 6.69
N PRO A 428 -20.67 -3.97 6.57
CA PRO A 428 -20.53 -4.75 5.34
C PRO A 428 -21.39 -4.17 4.21
N PRO A 429 -20.99 -4.34 2.94
CA PRO A 429 -21.87 -4.00 1.82
C PRO A 429 -23.09 -4.92 1.75
N GLU A 430 -24.20 -4.36 1.26
CA GLU A 430 -25.48 -5.08 1.05
C GLU A 430 -25.42 -6.05 -0.14
N SER A 431 -24.59 -5.74 -1.14
CA SER A 431 -24.38 -6.53 -2.35
C SER A 431 -22.93 -6.98 -2.52
N PHE A 432 -22.70 -7.97 -3.38
CA PHE A 432 -21.35 -8.38 -3.75
C PHE A 432 -20.70 -7.25 -4.57
N GLY A 433 -19.78 -6.50 -3.96
CA GLY A 433 -19.30 -5.22 -4.49
C GLY A 433 -18.89 -5.23 -5.97
N TYR A 434 -17.67 -5.65 -6.29
CA TYR A 434 -17.24 -5.76 -7.69
C TYR A 434 -17.39 -7.20 -8.20
N ASP A 435 -18.01 -7.35 -9.37
CA ASP A 435 -18.16 -8.65 -10.02
C ASP A 435 -16.83 -9.37 -10.22
N ILE A 436 -16.84 -10.70 -10.03
CA ILE A 436 -15.74 -11.54 -10.48
C ILE A 436 -15.79 -11.60 -12.00
N LEU A 437 -14.74 -11.08 -12.63
CA LEU A 437 -14.62 -11.10 -14.08
C LEU A 437 -14.20 -12.50 -14.54
N HIS A 438 -14.98 -13.08 -15.44
CA HIS A 438 -14.63 -14.31 -16.13
C HIS A 438 -13.93 -14.02 -17.46
N HIS A 439 -13.20 -15.02 -17.95
CA HIS A 439 -12.52 -14.91 -19.22
C HIS A 439 -13.54 -14.76 -20.36
N ASP A 440 -13.41 -13.64 -21.07
CA ASP A 440 -14.16 -13.30 -22.28
C ASP A 440 -13.10 -13.01 -23.34
N PRO A 441 -12.92 -13.86 -24.36
CA PRO A 441 -11.81 -13.73 -25.30
C PRO A 441 -11.74 -12.36 -25.99
N GLU A 442 -12.90 -11.80 -26.37
CA GLU A 442 -12.98 -10.52 -27.07
C GLU A 442 -12.60 -9.38 -26.13
N LYS A 443 -13.23 -9.30 -24.95
CA LYS A 443 -12.91 -8.24 -23.97
C LYS A 443 -11.49 -8.35 -23.44
N THR A 444 -10.99 -9.58 -23.28
CA THR A 444 -9.62 -9.82 -22.81
C THR A 444 -8.59 -9.39 -23.86
N ALA A 445 -8.87 -9.63 -25.14
CA ALA A 445 -8.05 -9.15 -26.25
C ALA A 445 -8.08 -7.61 -26.37
N GLU A 446 -9.24 -6.99 -26.18
CA GLU A 446 -9.38 -5.53 -26.24
C GLU A 446 -8.57 -4.84 -25.12
N ILE A 447 -8.70 -5.30 -23.88
CA ILE A 447 -7.90 -4.74 -22.76
C ILE A 447 -6.41 -5.00 -22.99
N ARG A 448 -6.03 -6.16 -23.53
CA ARG A 448 -4.63 -6.44 -23.88
C ARG A 448 -4.08 -5.45 -24.90
N LYS A 449 -4.85 -5.16 -25.95
CA LYS A 449 -4.48 -4.20 -27.00
C LYS A 449 -4.35 -2.78 -26.42
N GLN A 450 -5.27 -2.38 -25.55
CA GLN A 450 -5.22 -1.12 -24.83
C GLN A 450 -3.96 -1.02 -23.96
N TYR A 451 -3.65 -2.07 -23.21
CA TYR A 451 -2.42 -2.18 -22.42
C TYR A 451 -1.16 -2.02 -23.28
N GLU A 452 -1.05 -2.78 -24.38
CA GLU A 452 0.12 -2.75 -25.26
C GLU A 452 0.32 -1.36 -25.87
N MET A 453 -0.76 -0.71 -26.32
CA MET A 453 -0.75 0.66 -26.83
C MET A 453 -0.23 1.65 -25.78
N ARG A 454 -0.81 1.68 -24.57
CA ARG A 454 -0.39 2.61 -23.52
C ARG A 454 1.04 2.35 -23.05
N ARG A 455 1.44 1.08 -22.92
CA ARG A 455 2.81 0.69 -22.55
C ARG A 455 3.81 1.26 -23.57
N ASP A 456 3.53 1.11 -24.85
CA ASP A 456 4.44 1.55 -25.91
C ASP A 456 4.50 3.08 -26.00
N GLU A 457 3.37 3.76 -25.78
CA GLU A 457 3.33 5.23 -25.63
C GLU A 457 4.14 5.72 -24.43
N GLU A 458 3.96 5.13 -23.26
CA GLU A 458 4.70 5.45 -22.03
C GLU A 458 6.20 5.24 -22.23
N ALA A 459 6.59 4.11 -22.84
CA ALA A 459 7.97 3.80 -23.16
C ALA A 459 8.58 4.80 -24.15
N SER A 460 7.83 5.20 -25.18
CA SER A 460 8.26 6.20 -26.17
C SER A 460 8.47 7.58 -25.52
N LYS A 461 7.50 8.05 -24.73
CA LYS A 461 7.61 9.32 -23.98
C LYS A 461 8.80 9.33 -23.02
N LYS A 462 9.05 8.20 -22.35
CA LYS A 462 10.20 8.03 -21.46
C LYS A 462 11.53 8.13 -22.22
N ARG A 463 11.68 7.40 -23.34
CA ARG A 463 12.88 7.47 -24.19
C ARG A 463 13.13 8.89 -24.71
N ALA A 464 12.09 9.59 -25.15
CA ALA A 464 12.19 10.98 -25.60
C ALA A 464 12.69 11.91 -24.47
N THR A 465 12.19 11.71 -23.24
CA THR A 465 12.60 12.50 -22.06
C THR A 465 14.06 12.21 -21.67
N GLU A 466 14.49 10.96 -21.73
CA GLU A 466 15.87 10.55 -21.46
C GLU A 466 16.85 11.09 -22.51
N ALA A 467 16.47 11.03 -23.79
CA ALA A 467 17.23 11.62 -24.89
C ALA A 467 17.39 13.13 -24.71
N ALA A 468 16.32 13.85 -24.39
CA ALA A 468 16.36 15.30 -24.16
C ALA A 468 17.28 15.68 -22.98
N LYS A 469 17.37 14.84 -21.93
CA LYS A 469 18.31 15.03 -20.82
C LYS A 469 19.77 14.82 -21.26
N THR A 470 20.03 13.84 -22.12
CA THR A 470 21.38 13.58 -22.65
C THR A 470 21.83 14.72 -23.58
N THR A 471 20.94 15.24 -24.42
CA THR A 471 21.25 16.39 -25.30
C THR A 471 21.52 17.67 -24.50
N ARG A 472 20.82 17.90 -23.38
CA ARG A 472 21.06 19.05 -22.49
C ARG A 472 22.37 18.98 -21.70
N HIS A 473 22.93 17.78 -21.47
CA HIS A 473 24.27 17.62 -20.90
C HIS A 473 25.39 17.63 -21.97
N GLY A 474 25.02 17.71 -23.25
CA GLY A 474 25.96 17.70 -24.39
C GLY A 474 26.44 19.07 -24.86
N SER A 475 26.04 20.18 -24.23
CA SER A 475 26.49 21.52 -24.60
C SER A 475 27.32 22.18 -23.50
N ASN A 476 28.63 22.30 -23.77
CA ASN A 476 29.69 23.03 -23.07
C ASN A 476 30.37 22.37 -21.85
N GLU A 477 31.38 21.55 -22.11
CA GLU A 477 32.78 21.85 -21.74
C GLU A 477 33.74 20.91 -22.51
N PRO A 478 34.84 21.40 -23.12
CA PRO A 478 35.82 20.52 -23.73
C PRO A 478 36.52 19.69 -22.64
N PRO A 479 36.89 18.43 -22.90
CA PRO A 479 37.50 17.58 -21.88
C PRO A 479 38.83 18.20 -21.47
N TYR A 480 38.93 18.59 -20.20
CA TYR A 480 40.20 18.98 -19.58
C TYR A 480 41.26 17.94 -19.94
N LYS A 481 42.32 18.43 -20.62
CA LYS A 481 43.51 17.66 -20.93
C LYS A 481 44.02 17.00 -19.66
N ARG A 482 43.91 15.66 -19.59
CA ARG A 482 44.57 14.84 -18.58
C ARG A 482 46.07 15.09 -18.68
N TRP A 483 46.62 15.82 -17.72
CA TRP A 483 48.04 16.07 -17.57
C TRP A 483 48.76 14.71 -17.40
N ARG A 484 49.52 14.27 -18.41
CA ARG A 484 50.46 13.15 -18.27
C ARG A 484 51.75 13.71 -17.68
N GLY A 485 51.93 13.55 -16.38
CA GLY A 485 53.23 13.73 -15.74
C GLY A 485 54.22 12.70 -16.30
N ARG A 486 55.28 13.19 -16.95
CA ARG A 486 56.50 12.43 -17.23
C ARG A 486 57.08 11.95 -15.91
N THR A 487 57.21 10.64 -15.73
CA THR A 487 58.24 10.06 -14.88
C THR A 487 59.44 9.76 -15.76
N SER A 488 60.46 10.60 -15.67
CA SER A 488 61.81 10.28 -16.11
C SER A 488 62.73 10.23 -14.90
N GLN A 489 63.30 9.03 -14.72
CA GLN A 489 64.66 8.72 -14.28
C GLN A 489 65.06 8.67 -12.79
N ALA A 490 65.84 7.60 -12.56
CA ALA A 490 66.90 7.36 -11.57
C ALA A 490 66.43 7.03 -10.14
N TYR A 491 66.84 5.94 -9.49
CA TYR A 491 67.97 5.00 -9.62
C TYR A 491 67.45 3.57 -9.42
#